data_AF-A0A9W8HU88-F1
#
_entry.id   AF-A0A9W8HU88-F1
#
_cell.length_a   1.000
_cell.length_b   1.000
_cell.length_c   1.000
_cell.angle_alpha   90.00
_cell.angle_beta   90.00
_cell.angle_gamma   90.00
#
_symmetry.space_group_name_H-M   'P 1'
#
loop_
_entity.id
_entity.type
_entity.pdbx_description
1 polymer ?
#
loop_
_entity_poly.entity_id
_entity_poly.type
_entity_poly.pdbx_seq_one_letter_code
_entity_poly.pdbx_strand_id
1 'polypeptide(L)'
;MAVQVQTLTSATGLISLLNEEERELQFYGLSQLNAVADRFWAEISDSISRIEILYEDEGFQHRQLAALVASKIYFHLGEFDDALNFALGAGELFDLSDTSSYVQTVVNHAIDKYIELRSKSEEIEVAIDPRLETIVDRMFERCFETKDYAQVIGIS
;
A
#
# COMPACT_ATOMS: atom_id res chain seq x y z
N MET A 1 11.64 35.96 9.90
CA MET A 1 12.32 34.71 9.49
C MET A 1 11.35 33.98 8.58
N ALA A 2 11.58 34.00 7.27
CA ALA A 2 10.72 33.31 6.32
C ALA A 2 11.02 31.81 6.40
N VAL A 3 10.04 31.02 6.85
CA VAL A 3 10.09 29.56 6.74
C VAL A 3 10.06 29.25 5.26
N GLN A 4 11.23 28.88 4.74
CA GLN A 4 11.40 28.46 3.37
C GLN A 4 10.64 27.15 3.22
N VAL A 5 9.42 27.22 2.66
CA VAL A 5 8.71 26.05 2.16
C VAL A 5 9.62 25.45 1.12
N GLN A 6 10.37 24.41 1.50
CA GLN A 6 11.16 23.65 0.55
C GLN A 6 10.17 23.06 -0.44
N THR A 7 10.01 23.72 -1.58
CA THR A 7 9.49 23.11 -2.79
C THR A 7 10.41 21.95 -3.08
N LEU A 8 10.05 20.75 -2.62
CA LEU A 8 10.79 19.54 -2.89
C LEU A 8 10.72 19.34 -4.41
N THR A 9 11.73 19.79 -5.14
CA THR A 9 11.78 19.73 -6.60
C THR A 9 12.23 18.36 -7.10
N SER A 10 12.72 17.48 -6.23
CA SER A 10 13.10 16.09 -6.55
C SER A 10 13.02 15.19 -5.32
N ALA A 11 12.65 13.92 -5.53
CA ALA A 11 12.66 12.88 -4.50
C ALA A 11 14.08 12.38 -4.18
N THR A 12 15.07 12.67 -5.05
CA THR A 12 16.48 12.25 -4.92
C THR A 12 17.11 12.58 -3.57
N GLY A 13 16.76 13.73 -2.97
CA GLY A 13 17.25 14.12 -1.65
C GLY A 13 16.71 13.21 -0.54
N LEU A 14 15.44 12.82 -0.62
CA LEU A 14 14.83 11.88 0.32
C LEU A 14 15.32 10.44 0.10
N ILE A 15 15.52 10.04 -1.16
CA ILE A 15 16.11 8.75 -1.51
C ILE A 15 17.55 8.65 -1.00
N SER A 16 18.31 9.75 -1.03
CA SER A 16 19.66 9.76 -0.45
C SER A 16 19.64 9.53 1.06
N LEU A 17 18.62 10.04 1.78
CA LEU A 17 18.44 9.77 3.21
C LEU A 17 18.12 8.29 3.50
N LEU A 18 17.54 7.56 2.54
CA LEU A 18 17.35 6.10 2.67
C LEU A 18 18.66 5.31 2.57
N ASN A 19 19.72 5.89 1.97
CA ASN A 19 21.02 5.24 1.87
C ASN A 19 21.89 5.42 3.13
N GLU A 20 21.49 6.31 4.05
CA GLU A 20 22.22 6.53 5.30
C GLU A 20 22.00 5.35 6.27
N GLU A 21 22.98 5.06 7.14
CA GLU A 21 22.92 3.97 8.12
C GLU A 21 22.03 4.29 9.34
N GLU A 22 21.66 5.56 9.54
CA GLU A 22 20.81 5.99 10.65
C GLU A 22 19.33 5.65 10.41
N ARG A 23 18.78 4.76 11.26
CA ARG A 23 17.36 4.36 11.19
C ARG A 23 16.37 5.52 11.36
N GLU A 24 16.74 6.56 12.13
CA GLU A 24 15.90 7.75 12.30
C GLU A 24 15.79 8.56 11.01
N LEU A 25 16.89 8.68 10.25
CA LEU A 25 16.90 9.34 8.93
C LEU A 25 16.14 8.53 7.89
N GLN A 26 16.29 7.20 7.89
CA GLN A 26 15.52 6.30 7.02
C GLN A 26 14.01 6.43 7.28
N PHE A 27 13.60 6.48 8.55
CA PHE A 27 12.20 6.70 8.91
C PHE A 27 11.68 8.06 8.43
N TYR A 28 12.45 9.12 8.67
CA TYR A 28 12.08 10.46 8.21
C TYR A 28 11.98 10.52 6.68
N GLY A 29 12.93 9.90 5.98
CA GLY A 29 12.93 9.76 4.53
C GLY A 29 11.69 9.02 4.03
N LEU A 30 11.35 7.88 4.62
CA LEU A 30 10.17 7.09 4.28
C LEU A 30 8.85 7.84 4.52
N SER A 31 8.73 8.54 5.66
CA SER A 31 7.55 9.33 5.98
C SER A 31 7.34 10.46 4.97
N GLN A 32 8.41 11.17 4.63
CA GLN A 32 8.37 12.22 3.61
C GLN A 32 8.11 11.65 2.22
N LEU A 33 8.67 10.49 1.88
CA LEU A 33 8.40 9.78 0.62
C LEU A 33 6.94 9.39 0.51
N ASN A 34 6.31 8.91 1.58
CA ASN A 34 4.87 8.62 1.59
C ASN A 34 4.02 9.84 1.26
N ALA A 35 4.41 11.03 1.73
CA ALA A 35 3.68 12.28 1.47
C ALA A 35 3.84 12.77 0.03
N VAL A 36 4.95 12.44 -0.64
CA VAL A 36 5.25 12.87 -2.01
C VAL A 36 5.13 11.76 -3.06
N ALA A 37 4.75 10.54 -2.64
CA ALA A 37 4.64 9.36 -3.48
C ALA A 37 3.75 9.59 -4.70
N ASP A 38 2.61 10.26 -4.54
CA ASP A 38 1.68 10.53 -5.66
C ASP A 38 2.27 11.44 -6.76
N ARG A 39 3.25 12.29 -6.43
CA ARG A 39 3.86 13.23 -7.38
C ARG A 39 5.15 12.72 -7.97
N PHE A 40 5.94 12.00 -7.18
CA PHE A 40 7.28 11.54 -7.55
C PHE A 40 7.37 10.02 -7.68
N TRP A 41 6.25 9.31 -7.86
CA TRP A 41 6.24 7.85 -8.01
C TRP A 41 7.26 7.37 -9.05
N ALA A 42 7.45 8.10 -10.16
CA ALA A 42 8.38 7.73 -11.23
C ALA A 42 9.87 7.86 -10.81
N GLU A 43 10.22 8.81 -9.95
CA GLU A 43 11.57 8.91 -9.40
C GLU A 43 11.79 7.85 -8.31
N ILE A 44 10.77 7.59 -7.48
CA ILE A 44 10.87 6.65 -6.37
C ILE A 44 10.86 5.20 -6.89
N SER A 45 10.15 4.92 -8.00
CA SER A 45 10.16 3.61 -8.64
C SER A 45 11.55 3.17 -9.09
N ASP A 46 12.39 4.10 -9.53
CA ASP A 46 13.78 3.81 -9.89
C ASP A 46 14.60 3.31 -8.69
N SER A 47 14.21 3.74 -7.48
CA SER A 47 14.85 3.38 -6.21
C SER A 47 13.99 2.47 -5.32
N ILE A 48 12.95 1.82 -5.86
CA ILE A 48 12.04 0.99 -5.07
C ILE A 48 12.76 -0.19 -4.42
N SER A 49 13.78 -0.73 -5.09
CA SER A 49 14.61 -1.81 -4.56
C SER A 49 15.26 -1.47 -3.21
N ARG A 50 15.53 -0.18 -2.94
CA ARG A 50 16.03 0.22 -1.62
C ARG A 50 14.95 0.13 -0.55
N ILE A 51 13.71 0.48 -0.90
CA ILE A 51 12.54 0.38 -0.02
C ILE A 51 12.24 -1.10 0.27
N GLU A 52 12.39 -1.98 -0.72
CA GLU A 52 12.26 -3.42 -0.55
C GLU A 52 13.29 -3.97 0.45
N ILE A 53 14.56 -3.59 0.30
CA ILE A 53 15.62 -3.99 1.26
C ILE A 53 15.29 -3.52 2.68
N LEU A 54 14.77 -2.29 2.83
CA LEU A 54 14.35 -1.75 4.13
C LEU A 54 13.13 -2.47 4.70
N TYR A 55 12.25 -2.98 3.85
CA TYR A 55 11.11 -3.79 4.27
C TYR A 55 11.53 -5.20 4.70
N GLU A 56 12.51 -5.79 4.02
CA GLU A 56 13.09 -7.09 4.36
C GLU A 56 13.93 -7.06 5.66
N ASP A 57 14.39 -5.88 6.09
CA ASP A 57 15.12 -5.73 7.34
C ASP A 57 14.20 -5.95 8.57
N GLU A 58 14.33 -7.13 9.20
CA GLU A 58 13.55 -7.49 10.39
C GLU A 58 13.87 -6.63 11.63
N GLY A 59 14.99 -5.89 11.62
CA GLY A 59 15.38 -4.95 12.68
C GLY A 59 14.71 -3.58 12.55
N PHE A 60 14.05 -3.30 11.44
CA PHE A 60 13.40 -2.02 11.18
C PHE A 60 11.96 -2.01 11.71
N GLN A 61 11.76 -1.31 12.84
CA GLN A 61 10.45 -1.18 13.48
C GLN A 61 9.37 -0.54 12.59
N HIS A 62 9.78 0.20 11.55
CA HIS A 62 8.87 0.90 10.64
C HIS A 62 8.75 0.23 9.26
N ARG A 63 9.05 -1.08 9.16
CA ARG A 63 8.93 -1.85 7.91
C ARG A 63 7.54 -1.77 7.28
N GLN A 64 6.49 -1.65 8.09
CA GLN A 64 5.12 -1.50 7.57
C GLN A 64 4.96 -0.21 6.76
N LEU A 65 5.70 0.85 7.11
CA LEU A 65 5.63 2.13 6.41
C LEU A 65 6.36 2.04 5.06
N ALA A 66 7.50 1.33 5.02
CA ALA A 66 8.18 1.00 3.77
C ALA A 66 7.26 0.20 2.83
N ALA A 67 6.58 -0.81 3.35
CA ALA A 67 5.61 -1.60 2.60
C ALA A 67 4.45 -0.75 2.05
N LEU A 68 3.92 0.18 2.85
CA LEU A 68 2.86 1.09 2.41
C LEU A 68 3.33 1.99 1.25
N VAL A 69 4.54 2.53 1.34
CA VAL A 69 5.11 3.40 0.29
C VAL A 69 5.37 2.59 -0.98
N ALA A 70 5.97 1.40 -0.87
CA ALA A 70 6.19 0.51 -2.00
C ALA A 70 4.87 0.18 -2.70
N SER A 71 3.84 -0.20 -1.94
CA SER A 71 2.53 -0.55 -2.47
C SER A 71 1.88 0.60 -3.25
N LYS A 72 1.98 1.85 -2.75
CA LYS A 72 1.50 3.03 -3.49
C LYS A 72 2.24 3.27 -4.80
N ILE A 73 3.55 3.03 -4.83
CA ILE A 73 4.35 3.22 -6.05
C ILE A 73 4.00 2.16 -7.09
N TYR A 74 3.89 0.88 -6.68
CA TYR A 74 3.44 -0.20 -7.56
C TYR A 74 2.03 0.03 -8.11
N PHE A 75 1.14 0.60 -7.30
CA PHE A 75 -0.17 1.05 -7.77
C PHE A 75 -0.07 2.07 -8.90
N HIS A 76 0.82 3.07 -8.78
CA HIS A 76 1.03 4.06 -9.85
C HIS A 76 1.76 3.48 -11.06
N LEU A 77 2.59 2.45 -10.88
CA LEU A 77 3.22 1.70 -11.98
C LEU A 77 2.23 0.81 -12.74
N GLY A 78 1.07 0.50 -12.15
CA GLY A 78 0.08 -0.43 -12.70
C GLY A 78 0.32 -1.90 -12.35
N GLU A 79 1.32 -2.19 -11.53
CA GLU A 79 1.64 -3.54 -11.05
C GLU A 79 0.83 -3.84 -9.77
N PHE A 80 -0.43 -4.21 -9.95
CA PHE A 80 -1.36 -4.40 -8.83
C PHE A 80 -1.04 -5.64 -7.98
N ASP A 81 -0.41 -6.66 -8.58
CA ASP A 81 0.01 -7.88 -7.88
C ASP A 81 1.05 -7.59 -6.79
N ASP A 82 2.11 -6.84 -7.14
CA ASP A 82 3.13 -6.41 -6.19
C ASP A 82 2.55 -5.40 -5.20
N ALA A 83 1.73 -4.46 -5.67
CA ALA A 83 1.04 -3.52 -4.80
C ALA A 83 0.25 -4.26 -3.71
N LEU A 84 -0.48 -5.31 -4.06
CA LEU A 84 -1.21 -6.14 -3.11
C LEU A 84 -0.28 -6.85 -2.13
N ASN A 85 0.83 -7.43 -2.59
CA ASN A 85 1.79 -8.11 -1.72
C ASN A 85 2.37 -7.16 -0.66
N PHE A 86 2.79 -5.97 -1.07
CA PHE A 86 3.28 -4.94 -0.16
C PHE A 86 2.17 -4.38 0.74
N ALA A 87 0.92 -4.24 0.25
CA ALA A 87 -0.21 -3.85 1.09
C ALA A 87 -0.48 -4.88 2.21
N LEU A 88 -0.40 -6.17 1.88
CA LEU A 88 -0.48 -7.26 2.85
C LEU A 88 0.67 -7.22 3.87
N GLY A 89 1.86 -6.79 3.44
CA GLY A 89 3.03 -6.56 4.29
C GLY A 89 2.90 -5.35 5.24
N ALA A 90 2.16 -4.32 4.83
CA ALA A 90 1.88 -3.13 5.64
C ALA A 90 0.92 -3.42 6.80
N GLY A 91 0.07 -4.44 6.68
CA GLY A 91 -0.80 -4.93 7.76
C GLY A 91 -1.70 -3.84 8.32
N GLU A 92 -1.48 -3.45 9.58
CA GLU A 92 -2.30 -2.46 10.30
C GLU A 92 -2.14 -1.02 9.79
N LEU A 93 -1.06 -0.70 9.06
CA LEU A 93 -0.90 0.62 8.44
C LEU A 93 -1.72 0.77 7.14
N PHE A 94 -2.15 -0.34 6.56
CA PHE A 94 -3.07 -0.31 5.43
C PHE A 94 -4.48 -0.11 5.95
N ASP A 95 -4.86 1.15 6.08
CA ASP A 95 -6.17 1.52 6.60
C ASP A 95 -7.26 1.22 5.56
N LEU A 96 -7.89 0.06 5.71
CA LEU A 96 -9.06 -0.36 4.92
C LEU A 96 -10.26 0.56 5.17
N SER A 97 -10.21 1.45 6.17
CA SER A 97 -11.25 2.46 6.40
C SER A 97 -11.18 3.61 5.39
N ASP A 98 -10.03 3.82 4.77
CA ASP A 98 -9.86 4.91 3.81
C ASP A 98 -10.52 4.54 2.47
N THR A 99 -11.45 5.38 1.99
CA THR A 99 -12.12 5.20 0.70
C THR A 99 -11.37 5.87 -0.45
N SER A 100 -10.05 6.02 -0.34
CA SER A 100 -9.22 6.48 -1.45
C SER A 100 -9.30 5.51 -2.62
N SER A 101 -9.19 6.06 -3.83
CA SER A 101 -9.15 5.32 -5.10
C SER A 101 -8.09 4.21 -5.07
N TYR A 102 -6.96 4.46 -4.40
CA TYR A 102 -5.90 3.48 -4.17
C TYR A 102 -6.40 2.25 -3.41
N VAL A 103 -7.00 2.43 -2.24
CA VAL A 103 -7.49 1.33 -1.39
C VAL A 103 -8.58 0.55 -2.11
N GLN A 104 -9.53 1.25 -2.74
CA GLN A 104 -10.61 0.60 -3.49
C GLN A 104 -10.06 -0.27 -4.64
N THR A 105 -9.11 0.26 -5.42
CA THR A 105 -8.55 -0.49 -6.56
C THR A 105 -7.72 -1.68 -6.11
N VAL A 106 -6.85 -1.51 -5.11
CA VAL A 106 -6.03 -2.61 -4.56
C VAL A 106 -6.92 -3.69 -3.96
N VAL A 107 -7.98 -3.32 -3.23
CA VAL A 107 -8.94 -4.28 -2.68
C VAL A 107 -9.75 -4.98 -3.76
N ASN A 108 -10.27 -4.27 -4.76
CA ASN A 108 -11.00 -4.90 -5.86
C ASN A 108 -10.12 -5.93 -6.58
N HIS A 109 -8.87 -5.57 -6.86
CA HIS A 109 -7.90 -6.48 -7.43
C HIS A 109 -7.61 -7.68 -6.51
N ALA A 110 -7.53 -7.45 -5.19
CA ALA A 110 -7.38 -8.52 -4.21
C ALA A 110 -8.56 -9.51 -4.22
N ILE A 111 -9.79 -9.00 -4.34
CA ILE A 111 -11.01 -9.81 -4.41
C ILE A 111 -11.03 -10.62 -5.72
N ASP A 112 -10.74 -9.98 -6.86
CA ASP A 112 -10.68 -10.65 -8.16
C ASP A 112 -9.65 -11.79 -8.13
N LYS A 113 -8.46 -11.51 -7.59
CA LYS A 113 -7.39 -12.50 -7.43
C LYS A 113 -7.78 -13.61 -6.45
N TYR A 114 -8.46 -13.30 -5.35
CA TYR A 114 -8.97 -14.29 -4.41
C TYR A 114 -10.01 -15.22 -5.07
N ILE A 115 -10.93 -14.67 -5.87
CA ILE A 115 -11.94 -15.46 -6.61
C ILE A 115 -11.25 -16.39 -7.62
N GLU A 116 -10.27 -15.88 -8.36
CA GLU A 116 -9.50 -16.69 -9.31
C GLU A 116 -8.74 -17.82 -8.61
N LEU A 117 -8.05 -17.52 -7.49
CA LEU A 117 -7.35 -18.51 -6.69
C LEU A 117 -8.30 -19.55 -6.11
N ARG A 118 -9.48 -19.15 -5.63
CA ARG A 118 -10.47 -20.07 -5.07
C ARG A 118 -11.05 -21.00 -6.13
N SER A 119 -11.39 -20.47 -7.31
CA SER A 119 -11.85 -21.28 -8.45
C SER A 119 -10.78 -22.28 -8.89
N LYS A 120 -9.51 -21.87 -8.88
CA LYS A 120 -8.38 -22.73 -9.22
C LYS A 120 -8.04 -23.71 -8.10
N SER A 121 -8.33 -23.36 -6.85
CA SER A 121 -8.09 -24.19 -5.67
C SER A 121 -8.97 -25.44 -5.63
N GLU A 122 -10.12 -25.43 -6.33
CA GLU A 122 -10.94 -26.63 -6.53
C GLU A 122 -10.29 -27.64 -7.50
N GLU A 123 -9.37 -27.18 -8.36
CA GLU A 123 -8.65 -28.02 -9.34
C GLU A 123 -7.22 -28.38 -8.91
N ILE A 124 -6.57 -27.53 -8.10
CA ILE A 124 -5.18 -27.67 -7.64
C ILE A 124 -5.15 -27.21 -6.18
N GLU A 125 -4.55 -27.94 -5.23
CA GLU A 125 -4.34 -27.45 -3.86
C GLU A 125 -3.39 -26.23 -3.86
N VAL A 126 -3.92 -25.04 -4.15
CA VAL A 126 -3.20 -23.77 -4.07
C VAL A 126 -3.39 -23.24 -2.67
N ALA A 127 -2.29 -23.05 -1.94
CA ALA A 127 -2.32 -22.42 -0.64
C ALA A 127 -2.73 -20.95 -0.81
N ILE A 128 -3.98 -20.63 -0.44
CA ILE A 128 -4.45 -19.25 -0.36
C ILE A 128 -3.73 -18.59 0.82
N ASP A 129 -3.10 -17.45 0.58
CA ASP A 129 -2.45 -16.70 1.65
C ASP A 129 -3.47 -16.23 2.70
N PRO A 130 -3.32 -16.61 3.99
CA PRO A 130 -4.30 -16.26 5.03
C PRO A 130 -4.39 -14.75 5.28
N ARG A 131 -3.37 -13.99 4.88
CA ARG A 131 -3.36 -12.52 4.93
C ARG A 131 -4.35 -11.93 3.91
N LEU A 132 -4.42 -12.50 2.72
CA LEU A 132 -5.33 -12.08 1.67
C LEU A 132 -6.78 -12.31 2.11
N GLU A 133 -7.05 -13.49 2.65
CA GLU A 133 -8.35 -13.84 3.20
C GLU A 133 -8.77 -12.89 4.32
N THR A 134 -7.85 -12.56 5.24
CA THR A 134 -8.14 -11.61 6.34
C THR A 134 -8.51 -10.21 5.83
N ILE A 135 -7.82 -9.69 4.80
CA ILE A 135 -8.14 -8.38 4.23
C ILE A 135 -9.51 -8.40 3.53
N VAL A 136 -9.76 -9.45 2.74
CA VAL A 136 -11.03 -9.63 2.02
C VAL A 136 -12.18 -9.77 3.01
N ASP A 137 -12.03 -10.56 4.07
CA ASP A 137 -13.03 -10.76 5.12
C ASP A 137 -13.34 -9.46 5.87
N ARG A 138 -12.31 -8.71 6.29
CA ARG A 138 -12.47 -7.37 6.89
C ARG A 138 -13.20 -6.39 5.95
N MET A 139 -12.93 -6.44 4.65
CA MET A 139 -13.63 -5.60 3.68
C MET A 139 -15.07 -6.06 3.44
N PHE A 140 -15.34 -7.36 3.45
CA PHE A 140 -16.71 -7.88 3.46
C PHE A 140 -17.47 -7.39 4.69
N GLU A 141 -16.92 -7.54 5.90
CA GLU A 141 -17.51 -7.03 7.14
C GLU A 141 -17.81 -5.53 7.04
N ARG A 142 -16.86 -4.75 6.51
CA ARG A 142 -17.04 -3.31 6.32
C ARG A 142 -18.10 -2.98 5.28
N CYS A 143 -18.15 -3.69 4.16
CA CYS A 143 -19.20 -3.53 3.15
C CYS A 143 -20.58 -3.87 3.75
N PHE A 144 -20.64 -4.91 4.59
CA PHE A 144 -21.83 -5.28 5.37
C PHE A 144 -22.22 -4.22 6.40
N GLU A 145 -21.27 -3.51 7.01
CA GLU A 145 -21.54 -2.39 7.92
C GLU A 145 -21.95 -1.11 7.19
N THR A 146 -21.36 -0.85 6.02
CA THR A 146 -21.62 0.37 5.24
C THR A 146 -23.05 0.38 4.70
N LYS A 147 -23.78 -0.77 4.74
CA LYS A 147 -25.25 -0.84 4.74
C LYS A 147 -25.87 0.30 3.92
N ASP A 148 -25.56 0.35 2.62
CA ASP A 148 -26.20 1.29 1.70
C ASP A 148 -27.64 0.81 1.43
N TYR A 149 -28.46 0.85 2.47
CA TYR A 149 -29.91 0.69 2.40
C TYR A 149 -30.59 2.03 2.14
N ALA A 150 -29.83 3.09 1.88
CA ALA A 150 -30.34 4.44 1.63
C ALA A 150 -30.60 4.72 0.15
N GLN A 151 -29.91 4.06 -0.79
CA GLN A 151 -30.12 4.32 -2.23
C GLN A 151 -31.37 3.67 -2.86
N VAL A 152 -32.17 2.88 -2.15
CA VAL A 152 -33.27 2.10 -2.78
C VAL A 152 -34.69 2.45 -2.29
N ILE A 153 -34.89 3.43 -1.40
CA ILE A 153 -36.25 3.81 -0.96
C ILE A 153 -36.52 5.28 -1.32
N GLY A 154 -36.71 5.54 -2.61
CA GLY A 154 -36.89 6.91 -3.10
C GLY A 154 -37.46 7.06 -4.50
N ILE A 155 -38.25 6.09 -4.98
CA ILE A 155 -39.20 6.31 -6.09
C ILE A 155 -40.51 5.61 -5.74
N SER A 156 -41.42 6.36 -5.13
CA SER A 156 -42.86 6.10 -5.13
C SER A 156 -43.52 7.20 -5.95
#